data_AF-A0A2S8PHW4-F1
#
_entry.id   AF-A0A2S8PHW4-F1
#
_cell.length_a   1.000
_cell.length_b   1.000
_cell.length_c   1.000
_cell.angle_alpha   90.00
_cell.angle_beta   90.00
_cell.angle_gamma   90.00
#
_symmetry.space_group_name_H-M   'P 1'
#
loop_
_entity.id
_entity.type
_entity.pdbx_description
1 polymer ?
#
loop_
_entity_poly.entity_id
_entity_poly.type
_entity_poly.pdbx_seq_one_letter_code
_entity_poly.pdbx_strand_id
1 'polypeptide(L)'
;MKESLPHMKKPSKHLEEETLSTESIFQGKVVSLQIDKVRLPDGKTASREIIRHPGAVAVLAIKDDRMILVDQYRQAMGRCELEIPAGKLEPGEDPMEAAKRELVEETGYTCGRLELLHSF
;
A
#
# COMPACT_ATOMS: atom_id res chain seq x y z
N MET A 1 12.59 -8.70 22.20
CA MET A 1 13.13 -7.33 22.23
C MET A 1 12.19 -6.47 21.41
N LYS A 2 11.75 -5.31 21.93
CA LYS A 2 10.86 -4.39 21.21
C LYS A 2 11.69 -3.63 20.19
N GLU A 3 11.61 -4.03 18.93
CA GLU A 3 12.12 -3.21 17.83
C GLU A 3 11.10 -2.11 17.56
N SER A 4 11.49 -0.89 17.93
CA SER A 4 10.72 0.33 17.71
C SER A 4 10.62 0.63 16.21
N LEU A 5 9.39 0.77 15.71
CA LEU A 5 9.08 1.19 14.35
C LEU A 5 9.88 2.47 13.97
N PRO A 6 10.40 2.56 12.73
CA PRO A 6 11.18 3.71 12.28
C PRO A 6 10.35 4.99 12.39
N HIS A 7 10.98 6.05 12.88
CA HIS A 7 10.36 7.37 13.07
C HIS A 7 9.68 7.86 11.79
N MET A 8 8.35 7.88 11.76
CA MET A 8 7.60 8.64 10.77
C MET A 8 8.03 10.11 10.90
N LYS A 9 8.75 10.64 9.92
CA LYS A 9 9.03 12.08 9.84
C LYS A 9 7.68 12.79 9.76
N LYS A 10 7.33 13.57 10.78
CA LYS A 10 6.16 14.44 10.72
C LYS A 10 6.28 15.31 9.47
N PRO A 11 5.22 15.43 8.64
CA PRO A 11 5.24 16.35 7.51
C PRO A 11 5.58 17.74 8.04
N SER A 12 6.37 18.49 7.27
CA SER A 12 6.69 19.85 7.68
C SER A 12 5.41 20.66 7.67
N LYS A 13 5.05 21.29 8.80
CA LYS A 13 3.76 22.00 8.99
C LYS A 13 3.39 22.99 7.88
N HIS A 14 4.35 23.48 7.11
CA HIS A 14 4.12 24.41 6.00
C HIS A 14 3.59 23.74 4.72
N LEU A 15 3.50 22.41 4.68
CA LEU A 15 3.01 21.63 3.53
C LEU A 15 1.68 20.92 3.82
N GLU A 16 1.15 21.03 5.06
CA GLU A 16 -0.09 20.36 5.44
C GLU A 16 -1.30 21.01 4.76
N GLU A 17 -2.15 20.18 4.16
CA GLU A 17 -3.46 20.57 3.64
C GLU A 17 -4.54 20.16 4.65
N GLU A 18 -5.51 21.04 4.91
CA GLU A 18 -6.64 20.75 5.79
C GLU A 18 -7.87 20.35 4.97
N THR A 19 -8.39 19.13 5.18
CA THR A 19 -9.65 18.71 4.56
C THR A 19 -10.83 19.46 5.17
N LEU A 20 -11.55 20.20 4.34
CA LEU A 20 -12.72 21.00 4.72
C LEU A 20 -14.02 20.21 4.55
N SER A 21 -14.11 19.36 3.53
CA SER A 21 -15.26 18.49 3.28
C SER A 21 -14.88 17.31 2.40
N THR A 22 -15.59 16.20 2.53
CA THR A 22 -15.42 15.00 1.71
C THR A 22 -16.75 14.63 1.06
N GLU A 23 -16.74 14.38 -0.24
CA GLU A 23 -17.87 13.89 -1.01
C GLU A 23 -17.56 12.48 -1.54
N SER A 24 -18.43 11.51 -1.27
CA SER A 24 -18.30 10.15 -1.80
C SER A 24 -18.88 10.09 -3.21
N ILE A 25 -18.07 9.70 -4.19
CA ILE A 25 -18.47 9.65 -5.60
C ILE A 25 -18.81 8.23 -6.04
N PHE A 26 -18.02 7.24 -5.58
CA PHE A 26 -18.21 5.84 -5.96
C PHE A 26 -17.73 4.90 -4.87
N GLN A 27 -18.51 3.84 -4.62
CA GLN A 27 -18.16 2.77 -3.69
C GLN A 27 -18.14 1.43 -4.43
N GLY A 28 -16.94 0.92 -4.70
CA GLY A 28 -16.73 -0.40 -5.29
C GLY A 28 -16.47 -1.48 -4.25
N LYS A 29 -16.19 -2.69 -4.74
CA LYS A 29 -15.79 -3.84 -3.91
C LYS A 29 -14.36 -3.74 -3.39
N VAL A 30 -13.44 -3.22 -4.20
CA VAL A 30 -12.00 -3.16 -3.87
C VAL A 30 -11.55 -1.73 -3.56
N VAL A 31 -12.09 -0.75 -4.28
CA VAL A 31 -11.73 0.66 -4.12
C VAL A 31 -12.97 1.54 -4.02
N SER A 32 -12.81 2.72 -3.42
CA SER A 32 -13.78 3.82 -3.47
C SER A 32 -13.13 5.11 -3.98
N LEU A 33 -13.94 5.99 -4.56
CA LEU A 33 -13.53 7.32 -5.01
C LEU A 33 -14.26 8.38 -4.19
N GLN A 34 -13.49 9.34 -3.68
CA GLN A 34 -14.03 10.53 -3.01
C GLN A 34 -13.37 11.81 -3.56
N ILE A 35 -14.07 12.94 -3.39
CA ILE A 35 -13.53 14.27 -3.64
C ILE A 35 -13.41 14.99 -2.30
N ASP A 36 -12.18 15.30 -1.92
CA ASP A 36 -11.89 16.14 -0.76
C ASP A 36 -11.72 17.60 -1.21
N LYS A 37 -12.47 18.51 -0.60
CA LYS A 37 -12.17 19.95 -0.68
C LYS A 37 -11.17 20.27 0.41
N VAL A 38 -10.03 20.82 0.04
CA VAL A 38 -8.91 21.10 0.95
C VAL A 38 -8.59 22.59 1.01
N ARG A 39 -8.08 23.05 2.15
CA ARG A 39 -7.41 24.35 2.31
C ARG A 39 -5.90 24.15 2.19
N LEU A 40 -5.29 24.92 1.30
CA LEU A 40 -3.85 24.91 1.04
C LEU A 40 -3.11 25.79 2.07
N PRO A 41 -1.78 25.64 2.20
CA PRO A 41 -0.97 26.47 3.10
C PRO A 41 -1.05 27.99 2.82
N ASP A 42 -1.36 28.38 1.59
CA ASP A 42 -1.56 29.79 1.20
C ASP A 42 -2.99 30.32 1.47
N GLY A 43 -3.84 29.51 2.10
CA GLY A 43 -5.21 29.83 2.46
C GLY A 43 -6.25 29.61 1.34
N LYS A 44 -5.82 29.32 0.10
CA LYS A 44 -6.74 29.01 -1.01
C LYS A 44 -7.37 27.63 -0.83
N THR A 45 -8.42 27.35 -1.59
CA THR A 45 -9.06 26.04 -1.63
C THR A 45 -8.81 25.30 -2.94
N ALA A 46 -8.68 23.98 -2.87
CA ALA A 46 -8.61 23.10 -4.04
C ALA A 46 -9.41 21.81 -3.82
N SER A 47 -9.60 21.03 -4.88
CA SER A 47 -10.20 19.69 -4.82
C SER A 47 -9.12 18.61 -4.99
N ARG A 48 -9.33 17.45 -4.37
CA ARG A 48 -8.51 16.24 -4.48
C ARG A 48 -9.41 15.06 -4.80
N GLU A 49 -9.21 14.44 -5.95
CA GLU A 49 -9.82 13.14 -6.25
C GLU A 49 -8.95 12.05 -5.64
N ILE A 50 -9.52 11.26 -4.74
CA ILE A 50 -8.79 10.29 -3.93
C ILE A 50 -9.42 8.91 -4.09
N ILE A 51 -8.61 7.97 -4.58
CA ILE A 51 -8.92 6.54 -4.54
C ILE A 51 -8.52 6.00 -3.18
N ARG A 52 -9.46 5.43 -2.44
CA ARG A 52 -9.17 4.65 -1.22
C ARG A 52 -9.05 3.18 -1.58
N HIS A 53 -7.98 2.56 -1.11
CA HIS A 53 -7.66 1.14 -1.26
C HIS A 53 -7.38 0.57 0.14
N PRO A 54 -7.68 -0.71 0.44
CA PRO A 54 -7.44 -1.33 1.74
C PRO A 54 -5.96 -1.42 2.17
N GLY A 55 -5.02 -0.85 1.41
CA GLY A 55 -3.59 -1.10 1.54
C GLY A 55 -3.16 -2.42 0.90
N ALA A 56 -1.86 -2.62 0.84
CA ALA A 56 -1.24 -3.80 0.24
C ALA A 56 0.14 -4.03 0.84
N VAL A 57 0.66 -5.23 0.65
CA VAL A 57 2.01 -5.65 1.00
C VAL A 57 2.70 -6.18 -0.25
N ALA A 58 4.01 -6.03 -0.30
CA ALA A 58 4.85 -6.62 -1.33
C ALA A 58 6.10 -7.20 -0.68
N VAL A 59 6.54 -8.35 -1.15
CA VAL A 59 7.60 -9.14 -0.51
C VAL A 59 8.79 -9.27 -1.45
N LEU A 60 9.90 -8.63 -1.07
CA LEU A 60 11.18 -8.85 -1.72
C LEU A 60 11.83 -10.13 -1.16
N ALA A 61 11.49 -11.29 -1.72
CA ALA A 61 12.01 -12.58 -1.24
C ALA A 61 13.35 -12.93 -1.91
N ILE A 62 14.38 -13.18 -1.09
CA ILE A 62 15.72 -13.58 -1.54
C ILE A 62 16.03 -15.01 -1.08
N LYS A 63 16.48 -15.85 -2.01
CA LYS A 63 16.93 -17.22 -1.77
C LYS A 63 18.17 -17.52 -2.62
N ASP A 64 19.25 -17.96 -1.98
CA ASP A 64 20.51 -18.32 -2.66
C ASP A 64 21.02 -17.20 -3.60
N ASP A 65 21.03 -15.95 -3.11
CA ASP A 65 21.38 -14.73 -3.84
C ASP A 65 20.52 -14.44 -5.09
N ARG A 66 19.33 -15.05 -5.17
CA ARG A 66 18.35 -14.82 -6.24
C ARG A 66 17.05 -14.27 -5.67
N MET A 67 16.41 -13.41 -6.45
CA MET A 67 15.08 -12.87 -6.14
C MET A 67 14.00 -13.79 -6.69
N ILE A 68 12.96 -14.02 -5.90
CA ILE A 68 11.76 -14.74 -6.34
C ILE A 68 10.80 -13.74 -6.98
N LEU A 69 10.32 -14.07 -8.17
CA LEU A 69 9.38 -13.27 -8.95
C LEU A 69 8.22 -14.14 -9.39
N VAL A 70 7.09 -13.50 -9.70
CA VAL A 70 5.87 -14.12 -10.23
C VAL A 70 5.52 -13.47 -11.56
N ASP A 71 4.98 -14.26 -12.49
CA ASP A 71 4.44 -13.77 -13.75
C ASP A 71 2.92 -13.62 -13.60
N GLN A 72 2.43 -12.37 -13.59
CA GLN A 72 1.05 -12.07 -13.25
C GLN A 72 0.36 -11.23 -14.33
N TYR A 73 -0.79 -11.73 -14.84
CA TYR A 73 -1.60 -10.97 -15.78
C TYR A 73 -2.34 -9.82 -15.10
N ARG A 74 -2.07 -8.59 -15.52
CA ARG A 74 -2.72 -7.37 -15.01
C ARG A 74 -3.75 -6.89 -16.02
N GLN A 75 -5.05 -7.11 -15.75
CA GLN A 75 -6.15 -6.68 -16.63
C GLN A 75 -6.10 -5.17 -16.96
N ALA A 76 -5.69 -4.33 -16.01
CA ALA A 76 -5.54 -2.89 -16.23
C ALA A 76 -4.45 -2.54 -17.25
N MET A 77 -3.45 -3.42 -17.44
CA MET A 77 -2.36 -3.26 -18.39
C MET A 77 -2.53 -4.11 -19.65
N GLY A 78 -3.42 -5.12 -19.60
CA GLY A 78 -3.70 -6.02 -20.72
C GLY A 78 -2.56 -6.98 -21.06
N ARG A 79 -1.65 -7.26 -20.11
CA ARG A 79 -0.49 -8.14 -20.30
C ARG A 79 -0.02 -8.77 -18.99
N CYS A 80 0.85 -9.77 -19.10
CA CYS A 80 1.59 -10.29 -17.96
C CYS A 80 2.76 -9.36 -17.61
N GLU A 81 2.99 -9.20 -16.31
CA GLU A 81 4.08 -8.45 -15.72
C GLU A 81 4.89 -9.38 -14.83
N LEU A 82 6.21 -9.21 -14.87
CA LEU A 82 7.11 -9.88 -13.95
C LEU A 82 7.25 -9.04 -12.69
N GLU A 83 6.74 -9.53 -11.57
CA GLU A 83 6.58 -8.76 -10.34
C GLU A 83 7.14 -9.51 -9.12
N ILE A 84 7.38 -8.78 -8.03
CA ILE A 84 7.56 -9.41 -6.71
C ILE A 84 6.19 -9.86 -6.17
N PRO A 85 6.13 -10.91 -5.34
CA PRO A 85 4.88 -11.33 -4.72
C PRO A 85 4.24 -10.20 -3.93
N ALA A 86 2.95 -9.96 -4.14
CA ALA A 86 2.26 -8.82 -3.54
C ALA A 86 0.75 -9.00 -3.55
N GLY A 87 0.11 -8.58 -2.46
CA GLY A 87 -1.34 -8.63 -2.39
C GLY A 87 -1.93 -7.65 -1.39
N LYS A 88 -3.25 -7.65 -1.33
CA LYS A 88 -4.02 -6.65 -0.57
C LYS A 88 -4.10 -7.08 0.88
N LEU A 89 -4.25 -6.10 1.77
CA LEU A 89 -4.60 -6.39 3.15
C LEU A 89 -6.07 -6.83 3.22
N GLU A 90 -6.33 -7.86 4.01
CA GLU A 90 -7.69 -8.15 4.46
C GLU A 90 -8.11 -7.20 5.60
N PRO A 91 -9.43 -6.98 5.81
CA PRO A 91 -9.90 -6.10 6.86
C PRO A 91 -9.38 -6.49 8.26
N GLY A 92 -8.53 -5.63 8.83
CA GLY A 92 -7.94 -5.82 10.16
C GLY A 92 -6.75 -6.78 10.20
N GLU A 93 -6.26 -7.23 9.04
CA GLU A 93 -5.09 -8.10 8.93
C GLU A 93 -3.80 -7.34 9.30
N ASP A 94 -2.91 -8.01 10.04
CA ASP A 94 -1.57 -7.48 10.29
C ASP A 94 -0.73 -7.54 9.00
N PRO A 95 -0.06 -6.44 8.60
CA PRO A 95 0.71 -6.43 7.35
C PRO A 95 1.83 -7.48 7.27
N MET A 96 2.44 -7.87 8.38
CA MET A 96 3.49 -8.90 8.36
C MET A 96 2.89 -10.29 8.15
N GLU A 97 1.70 -10.55 8.67
CA GLU A 97 0.98 -11.80 8.40
C GLU A 97 0.46 -11.84 6.96
N ALA A 98 -0.07 -10.74 6.44
CA ALA A 98 -0.44 -10.61 5.03
C ALA A 98 0.76 -10.91 4.11
N ALA A 99 1.93 -10.34 4.42
CA ALA A 99 3.15 -10.56 3.62
C ALA A 99 3.55 -12.04 3.59
N LYS A 100 3.45 -12.76 4.72
CA LYS A 100 3.73 -14.21 4.76
C LYS A 100 2.70 -15.00 3.96
N ARG A 101 1.42 -14.68 4.09
CA ARG A 101 0.32 -15.33 3.37
C ARG A 101 0.51 -15.18 1.86
N GLU A 102 0.68 -13.95 1.37
CA GLU A 102 0.87 -13.68 -0.06
C GLU A 102 2.11 -14.36 -0.63
N LEU A 103 3.23 -14.37 0.12
CA LEU A 103 4.43 -15.10 -0.30
C LEU A 103 4.12 -16.60 -0.52
N VAL A 104 3.38 -17.23 0.38
CA VAL A 104 3.01 -18.65 0.25
C VAL A 104 2.01 -18.86 -0.87
N GLU A 105 0.97 -18.04 -0.97
CA GLU A 105 -0.11 -18.19 -1.95
C GLU A 105 0.39 -18.04 -3.39
N GLU A 106 1.27 -17.07 -3.64
CA GLU A 106 1.73 -16.78 -5.01
C GLU A 106 2.97 -17.59 -5.43
N THR A 107 3.80 -18.03 -4.48
CA THR A 107 5.08 -18.68 -4.79
C THR A 107 5.27 -20.07 -4.20
N GLY A 108 4.47 -20.44 -3.19
CA GLY A 108 4.64 -21.66 -2.40
C GLY A 108 5.80 -21.61 -1.39
N TYR A 109 6.56 -20.52 -1.32
CA TYR A 109 7.68 -20.40 -0.39
C TYR A 109 7.24 -19.86 0.98
N THR A 110 7.97 -20.28 2.01
CA THR A 110 7.95 -19.65 3.34
C THR A 110 9.29 -18.97 3.61
N CYS A 111 9.33 -18.10 4.61
CA CYS A 111 10.55 -17.42 5.03
C CYS A 111 10.86 -17.67 6.51
N GLY A 112 12.15 -17.84 6.83
CA GLY A 112 12.62 -17.90 8.22
C GLY A 112 12.82 -16.52 8.87
N ARG A 113 12.99 -15.47 8.05
CA ARG A 113 13.13 -14.07 8.49
C ARG A 113 12.31 -13.18 7.56
N LEU A 114 11.57 -12.26 8.15
CA LEU A 114 10.82 -11.22 7.46
C LEU A 114 11.05 -9.89 8.20
N GLU A 115 11.31 -8.82 7.45
CA GLU A 115 11.62 -7.50 7.99
C GLU A 115 10.90 -6.43 7.17
N LEU A 116 10.29 -5.47 7.86
CA LEU A 116 9.66 -4.33 7.21
C LEU A 116 10.74 -3.37 6.70
N LEU A 117 10.86 -3.23 5.38
CA LEU A 117 11.78 -2.29 4.77
C LEU A 117 11.25 -0.86 4.77
N HIS A 118 9.96 -0.68 4.42
CA HIS A 118 9.34 0.63 4.27
C HIS A 118 7.81 0.56 4.30
N SER A 119 7.18 1.64 4.75
CA SER A 119 5.75 1.91 4.61
C SER A 119 5.52 3.41 4.44
N PHE A 120 4.43 3.79 3.78
CA PHE A 120 4.03 5.17 3.52
C PHE A 120 2.51 5.32 3.52
#